data_AF-A0A9E2YX04-F1
#
_entry.id   AF-A0A9E2YX04-F1
#
_cell.length_a   1.000
_cell.length_b   1.000
_cell.length_c   1.000
_cell.angle_alpha   90.00
_cell.angle_beta   90.00
_cell.angle_gamma   90.00
#
_symmetry.space_group_name_H-M   'P 1'
#
loop_
_entity.id
_entity.type
_entity.pdbx_description
1 polymer ?
#
loop_
_entity_poly.entity_id
_entity_poly.type
_entity_poly.pdbx_seq_one_letter_code
_entity_poly.pdbx_strand_id
1 'polypeptide(L)' 'IERVRGLWEQKKLTLVFIEHDMDIVFQVASTIRVLCYGRVLAEGTASEIRNNQAVIDAYLGTEAHAA' A
#
# COMPACT_ATOMS: atom_id res chain seq x y z
N ILE A 1 3.68 3.57 -13.44
CA ILE A 1 4.01 2.35 -12.66
C ILE A 1 4.93 1.40 -13.42
N GLU A 2 4.62 0.98 -14.65
CA GLU A 2 5.40 -0.05 -15.37
C GLU A 2 6.90 0.29 -15.54
N ARG A 3 7.24 1.55 -15.81
CA ARG A 3 8.65 1.98 -15.87
C ARG A 3 9.37 1.80 -14.54
N VAL A 4 8.71 2.16 -13.43
CA VAL A 4 9.26 2.03 -12.07
C VAL A 4 9.42 0.55 -11.71
N ARG A 5 8.45 -0.28 -12.06
CA ARG A 5 8.54 -1.75 -11.92
C ARG A 5 9.69 -2.33 -12.73
N GLY A 6 9.92 -1.84 -13.96
CA GLY A 6 11.05 -2.23 -14.79
C GLY A 6 12.42 -1.92 -14.17
N LEU A 7 12.55 -0.81 -13.42
CA LEU A 7 13.77 -0.50 -12.67
C LEU A 7 14.03 -1.53 -11.56
N TRP A 8 12.99 -1.97 -10.86
CA TRP A 8 13.13 -3.01 -9.85
C TRP A 8 13.50 -4.37 -10.46
N GLU A 9 12.70 -4.86 -11.42
CA GLU A 9 12.83 -6.21 -11.97
C GLU A 9 14.08 -6.37 -12.86
N GLN A 10 14.36 -5.39 -13.72
CA GLN A 10 15.43 -5.50 -14.72
C GLN A 10 16.77 -5.00 -14.22
N LYS A 11 16.77 -3.96 -13.37
CA LYS A 11 18.01 -3.35 -12.83
C LYS A 11 18.36 -3.85 -11.43
N LYS A 12 17.54 -4.73 -10.84
CA LYS A 12 17.73 -5.31 -9.49
C LYS A 12 17.89 -4.25 -8.41
N LEU A 13 17.13 -3.15 -8.51
CA LEU A 13 17.16 -2.05 -7.55
C LEU A 13 16.10 -2.24 -6.47
N THR A 14 16.44 -1.93 -5.21
CA THR A 14 15.43 -1.82 -4.14
C THR A 14 14.63 -0.54 -4.33
N LEU A 15 13.31 -0.65 -4.35
CA LEU A 15 12.39 0.47 -4.50
C LEU A 15 11.64 0.73 -3.19
N VAL A 16 11.62 1.99 -2.77
CA VAL A 16 10.71 2.50 -1.75
C VAL A 16 9.96 3.66 -2.39
N PHE A 17 8.63 3.62 -2.31
CA PHE A 17 7.78 4.69 -2.81
C PHE A 17 6.67 4.97 -1.80
N ILE A 18 6.12 6.18 -1.85
CA ILE A 18 5.02 6.65 -1.01
C ILE A 18 3.91 7.07 -1.94
N GLU A 19 2.71 6.52 -1.74
CA GLU A 19 1.53 6.85 -2.53
C GLU A 19 0.29 6.92 -1.65
N HIS A 20 -0.71 7.63 -2.16
CA HIS A 20 -2.02 7.81 -1.53
C HIS A 20 -3.11 6.94 -2.18
N ASP A 21 -2.91 6.55 -3.44
CA ASP A 21 -3.78 5.63 -4.15
C ASP A 21 -3.47 4.18 -3.74
N MET A 22 -4.41 3.58 -3.00
CA MET A 22 -4.23 2.25 -2.42
C MET A 22 -4.30 1.14 -3.47
N ASP A 23 -5.01 1.33 -4.59
CA ASP A 23 -5.04 0.34 -5.67
C ASP A 23 -3.69 0.22 -6.35
N ILE A 24 -3.01 1.36 -6.56
CA ILE A 24 -1.62 1.39 -7.04
C ILE A 24 -0.69 0.70 -6.05
N VAL A 25 -0.79 1.00 -4.77
CA VAL A 25 0.05 0.40 -3.72
C VAL A 25 -0.12 -1.12 -3.71
N PHE A 26 -1.36 -1.62 -3.73
CA PHE A 26 -1.67 -3.05 -3.72
C PHE A 26 -1.20 -3.79 -4.97
N GLN A 27 -1.19 -3.13 -6.14
CA GLN A 27 -0.73 -3.74 -7.38
C GLN A 27 0.80 -3.86 -7.47
N VAL A 28 1.53 -2.95 -6.84
CA VAL A 28 2.98 -2.78 -7.07
C VAL A 28 3.84 -3.25 -5.91
N ALA A 29 3.40 -3.06 -4.67
CA ALA A 29 4.23 -3.30 -3.50
C ALA A 29 4.21 -4.79 -3.08
N SER A 30 5.40 -5.38 -2.94
CA SER A 30 5.57 -6.68 -2.30
C SER A 30 5.38 -6.63 -0.78
N THR A 31 5.70 -5.49 -0.17
CA THR A 31 5.53 -5.22 1.25
C THR A 31 5.10 -3.77 1.43
N ILE A 32 4.12 -3.55 2.29
CA ILE A 32 3.48 -2.26 2.54
C ILE A 32 3.64 -1.93 4.02
N ARG A 33 3.99 -0.69 4.31
CA ARG A 33 3.95 -0.09 5.66
C ARG A 33 2.94 1.05 5.64
N VAL A 34 1.91 0.92 6.45
CA VAL A 34 0.90 1.96 6.64
C VAL A 34 1.31 2.77 7.86
N LEU A 35 1.45 4.09 7.71
CA LEU A 35 1.69 5.00 8.83
C LEU A 35 0.42 5.74 9.18
N CYS A 36 0.13 5.93 10.46
CA CYS A 36 -0.96 6.77 10.96
C CYS A 36 -0.40 7.67 12.08
N TYR A 37 -0.60 9.00 11.98
CA TYR A 37 -0.07 9.99 12.94
C TYR A 37 1.41 9.79 13.29
N GLY A 38 2.25 9.52 12.29
CA GLY A 38 3.69 9.34 12.46
C GLY A 38 4.12 8.02 13.11
N ARG A 39 3.20 7.06 13.27
CA ARG A 39 3.48 5.72 13.79
C ARG A 39 3.12 4.66 12.77
N VAL A 40 3.81 3.53 12.79
CA VAL A 40 3.41 2.37 11.96
C VAL A 40 2.10 1.82 12.50
N LEU A 41 1.08 1.82 11.66
CA LEU A 41 -0.24 1.27 11.93
C LEU A 41 -0.28 -0.23 11.60
N ALA A 42 0.26 -0.60 10.43
CA ALA A 42 0.31 -1.97 9.96
C ALA A 42 1.49 -2.17 8.98
N GLU A 43 1.99 -3.39 8.93
CA GLU A 43 3.02 -3.81 7.98
C GLU A 43 2.71 -5.23 7.48
N GLY A 44 2.84 -5.46 6.17
CA GLY A 44 2.61 -6.78 5.60
C GLY A 44 2.51 -6.77 4.08
N THR A 45 2.06 -7.88 3.52
CA THR A 45 1.71 -8.05 2.12
C THR A 45 0.46 -7.25 1.75
N ALA A 46 0.22 -7.05 0.45
CA ALA A 46 -1.01 -6.41 -0.04
C ALA A 46 -2.29 -7.07 0.50
N SER A 47 -2.33 -8.40 0.58
CA SER A 47 -3.48 -9.14 1.11
C SER A 47 -3.69 -8.88 2.61
N GLU A 48 -2.62 -8.91 3.40
CA GLU A 48 -2.70 -8.66 4.85
C GLU A 48 -3.13 -7.23 5.15
N ILE A 49 -2.60 -6.24 4.40
CA ILE A 49 -2.97 -4.83 4.59
C ILE A 49 -4.39 -4.54 4.14
N ARG A 50 -4.84 -5.09 2.99
CA ARG A 50 -6.21 -4.90 2.49
C ARG A 50 -7.26 -5.43 3.46
N ASN A 51 -6.96 -6.53 4.15
CA ASN A 51 -7.86 -7.14 5.13
C ASN A 51 -7.65 -6.63 6.56
N ASN A 52 -6.74 -5.68 6.78
CA ASN A 52 -6.47 -5.15 8.11
C ASN A 52 -7.53 -4.11 8.49
N GLN A 53 -8.35 -4.43 9.50
CA GLN A 53 -9.44 -3.56 9.94
C GLN A 53 -8.96 -2.15 10.32
N ALA A 54 -7.82 -2.02 11.01
CA ALA A 54 -7.31 -0.73 11.42
C ALA A 54 -6.87 0.13 10.20
N VAL A 55 -6.36 -0.51 9.15
CA VAL A 55 -6.04 0.16 7.87
C VAL A 55 -7.32 0.58 7.15
N ILE A 56 -8.33 -0.30 7.13
CA ILE A 56 -9.63 0.02 6.53
C ILE A 56 -10.22 1.26 7.21
N ASP A 57 -10.30 1.25 8.54
CA ASP A 57 -10.89 2.33 9.32
C ASP A 57 -10.13 3.67 9.16
N ALA A 58 -8.80 3.63 9.01
CA ALA A 58 -7.97 4.82 8.96
C ALA A 58 -7.71 5.36 7.53
N TYR A 59 -7.74 4.52 6.50
CA TYR A 59 -7.28 4.86 5.14
C TYR A 59 -8.22 4.50 4.00
N LEU A 60 -8.96 3.39 4.09
CA LEU A 60 -9.86 2.96 3.01
C LEU A 60 -11.29 3.47 3.22
N GLY A 61 -11.65 3.75 4.48
CA GLY A 61 -13.04 3.94 4.87
C GLY A 61 -13.84 2.66 4.69
N THR A 62 -15.03 2.58 5.29
CA THR A 62 -16.03 1.67 4.78
C THR A 62 -16.49 2.22 3.43
N GLU A 63 -16.20 1.53 2.32
CA GLU A 63 -16.85 1.78 1.02
C GLU A 63 -18.40 1.63 1.08
N ALA A 64 -19.00 1.49 2.27
CA ALA A 64 -20.43 1.47 2.54
C ALA A 64 -21.04 2.85 2.88
N HIS A 65 -20.37 3.95 2.52
CA HIS A 65 -21.01 5.28 2.50
C HIS A 65 -20.78 5.99 1.15
N ALA A 66 -21.39 5.44 0.11
CA ALA A 66 -21.93 6.24 -0.99
C ALA A 66 -23.43 5.88 -1.11
N ALA A 67 -24.26 6.74 -0.53
CA ALA A 67 -25.71 6.77 -0.73
C ALA A 67 -26.07 7.42 -2.06
#